data_AF-A0A0R2XJW3-F1
#
_entry.id   AF-A0A0R2XJW3-F1
#
_cell.length_a   1.000
_cell.length_b   1.000
_cell.length_c   1.000
_cell.angle_alpha   90.00
_cell.angle_beta   90.00
_cell.angle_gamma   90.00
#
_symmetry.space_group_name_H-M   'P 1'
#
loop_
_entity.id
_entity.type
_entity.pdbx_description
1 polymer ?
#
loop_
_entity_poly.entity_id
_entity_poly.type
_entity_poly.pdbx_seq_one_letter_code
_entity_poly.pdbx_strand_id
1 'polypeptide(L)'
;MLLTWLLTDRAFLRHMTSLSEVMETHIGRSAETLPDYPCTVGAHRGASIDHLENSYSALLAANQDPQYAFIEFDVQYTKDGQIVVFHDKRLLRLFGKLATINNSTYAELIMATDGQIARYQDIIGTVNKKLNIEIKSQGDNEEDCRLADAIIQDIQARGREKDIMISSISSDVIRYIHETHPSVPTGQIYWLTSSTYLHFDLLTKRLYHEFNESNADYLMLHVANLRNIEGLLALKPEGKTIIFWDFEDHMYLVREDYHDRLWGTSVIGDLWQKIVYRFI
;
A
#
# COMPACT_ATOMS: atom_id res chain seq x y z
N MET A 1 -26.62 15.82 14.26
CA MET A 1 -26.03 16.32 13.00
C MET A 1 -24.80 17.18 13.20
N LEU A 2 -24.81 18.24 14.03
CA LEU A 2 -23.60 19.06 14.28
C LEU A 2 -22.46 18.31 15.03
N LEU A 3 -22.80 17.38 15.93
CA LEU A 3 -21.80 16.63 16.70
C LEU A 3 -21.08 15.56 15.87
N THR A 4 -21.81 14.90 14.96
CA THR A 4 -21.25 13.99 13.94
C THR A 4 -20.36 14.74 12.94
N TRP A 5 -20.72 15.98 12.59
CA TRP A 5 -19.98 16.86 11.68
C TRP A 5 -18.57 17.22 12.21
N LEU A 6 -18.44 17.60 13.49
CA LEU A 6 -17.14 17.87 14.13
C LEU A 6 -16.26 16.63 14.32
N LEU A 7 -16.86 15.44 14.43
CA LEU A 7 -16.16 14.18 14.67
C LEU A 7 -15.64 13.54 13.37
N THR A 8 -16.41 13.61 12.27
CA THR A 8 -15.96 13.08 10.97
C THR A 8 -14.84 13.92 10.35
N ASP A 9 -14.89 15.24 10.54
CA ASP A 9 -13.85 16.15 10.03
C ASP A 9 -12.53 15.97 10.80
N ARG A 10 -12.60 15.87 12.14
CA ARG A 10 -11.40 15.59 12.97
C ARG A 10 -10.85 14.18 12.77
N ALA A 11 -11.68 13.16 12.56
CA ALA A 11 -11.20 11.80 12.35
C ALA A 11 -10.59 11.61 10.96
N PHE A 12 -11.13 12.29 9.94
CA PHE A 12 -10.57 12.33 8.59
C PHE A 12 -9.23 13.07 8.58
N LEU A 13 -9.15 14.27 9.15
CA LEU A 13 -7.92 15.07 9.13
C LEU A 13 -6.75 14.45 9.92
N ARG A 14 -7.00 13.52 10.86
CA ARG A 14 -5.94 12.88 11.67
C ARG A 14 -4.96 12.04 10.87
N HIS A 15 -5.39 11.55 9.71
CA HIS A 15 -4.57 10.70 8.85
C HIS A 15 -4.22 11.38 7.53
N MET A 16 -4.29 12.72 7.51
CA MET A 16 -3.97 13.52 6.34
C MET A 16 -2.74 14.37 6.62
N THR A 17 -1.85 14.42 5.65
CA THR A 17 -0.78 15.43 5.51
C THR A 17 -0.99 16.13 4.17
N SER A 18 -0.15 17.10 3.83
CA SER A 18 -0.20 17.75 2.51
C SER A 18 0.97 17.33 1.64
N LEU A 19 0.77 17.35 0.32
CA LEU A 19 1.82 17.00 -0.63
C LEU A 19 3.07 17.87 -0.43
N SER A 20 2.90 19.15 -0.08
CA SER A 20 4.02 20.06 0.22
C SER A 20 4.81 19.61 1.44
N GLU A 21 4.14 19.18 2.52
CA GLU A 21 4.79 18.64 3.71
C GLU A 21 5.54 17.33 3.40
N VAL A 22 4.91 16.44 2.64
CA VAL A 22 5.55 15.19 2.17
C VAL A 22 6.80 15.48 1.35
N MET A 23 6.74 16.44 0.42
CA MET A 23 7.88 16.81 -0.40
C MET A 23 9.00 17.46 0.42
N GLU A 24 8.67 18.35 1.36
CA GLU A 24 9.66 18.99 2.23
C GLU A 24 10.40 17.93 3.07
N THR A 25 9.66 17.01 3.70
CA THR A 25 10.24 15.93 4.51
C THR A 25 11.14 15.01 3.70
N HIS A 26 10.70 14.56 2.52
CA HIS A 26 11.38 13.48 1.79
C HIS A 26 12.42 13.94 0.78
N ILE A 27 12.27 15.15 0.23
CA ILE A 27 13.16 15.66 -0.82
C ILE A 27 13.61 17.11 -0.61
N GLY A 28 13.26 17.74 0.52
CA GLY A 28 13.75 19.07 0.92
C GLY A 28 13.33 20.19 -0.03
N ARG A 29 12.13 20.08 -0.63
CA ARG A 29 11.55 21.13 -1.47
C ARG A 29 10.02 21.12 -1.37
N SER A 30 9.39 22.27 -1.58
CA SER A 30 7.96 22.40 -1.84
C SER A 30 7.64 22.42 -3.35
N ALA A 31 6.39 22.12 -3.72
CA ALA A 31 5.88 22.35 -5.06
C ALA A 31 5.09 23.66 -5.11
N GLU A 32 5.79 24.80 -5.24
CA GLU A 32 5.14 26.13 -5.25
C GLU A 32 4.11 26.33 -6.39
N THR A 33 4.22 25.54 -7.45
CA THR A 33 3.41 25.60 -8.68
C THR A 33 2.18 24.70 -8.65
N LEU A 34 2.10 23.74 -7.72
CA LEU A 34 1.01 22.78 -7.64
C LEU A 34 0.02 23.15 -6.54
N PRO A 35 -1.27 22.82 -6.69
CA PRO A 35 -2.17 22.78 -5.55
C PRO A 35 -1.61 21.88 -4.45
N ASP A 36 -1.81 22.26 -3.19
CA ASP A 36 -1.33 21.47 -2.05
C ASP A 36 -2.26 20.30 -1.79
N TYR A 37 -2.15 19.26 -2.62
CA TYR A 37 -3.03 18.11 -2.59
C TYR A 37 -2.94 17.37 -1.24
N PRO A 38 -4.08 16.96 -0.67
CA PRO A 38 -4.07 16.21 0.57
C PRO A 38 -3.59 14.77 0.34
N CYS A 39 -2.77 14.26 1.25
CA CYS A 39 -2.22 12.90 1.21
C CYS A 39 -2.74 12.07 2.38
N THR A 40 -3.36 10.93 2.09
CA THR A 40 -3.74 9.95 3.13
C THR A 40 -2.52 9.15 3.56
N VAL A 41 -2.23 9.16 4.86
CA VAL A 41 -1.08 8.49 5.46
C VAL A 41 -1.41 7.02 5.77
N GLY A 42 -0.50 6.10 5.42
CA GLY A 42 -0.55 4.68 5.78
C GLY A 42 0.74 4.21 6.42
N ALA A 43 0.66 3.10 7.16
CA ALA A 43 1.81 2.49 7.83
C ALA A 43 2.49 1.46 6.93
N HIS A 44 3.70 1.74 6.44
CA HIS A 44 4.50 0.83 5.63
C HIS A 44 5.09 -0.27 6.52
N ARG A 45 4.63 -1.52 6.32
CA ARG A 45 4.99 -2.69 7.13
C ARG A 45 4.65 -2.55 8.62
N GLY A 46 3.62 -1.78 8.94
CA GLY A 46 3.25 -1.40 10.31
C GLY A 46 4.06 -0.20 10.84
N ALA A 47 4.07 0.02 12.16
CA ALA A 47 4.86 1.07 12.80
C ALA A 47 6.34 0.62 12.87
N SER A 48 6.97 0.53 11.71
CA SER A 48 8.25 -0.16 11.48
C SER A 48 9.48 0.65 11.91
N ILE A 49 9.30 1.92 12.31
CA ILE A 49 10.31 2.69 13.02
C ILE A 49 10.49 2.16 14.45
N ASP A 50 9.38 1.89 15.16
CA ASP A 50 9.39 1.52 16.59
C ASP A 50 9.44 0.00 16.82
N HIS A 51 9.06 -0.78 15.82
CA HIS A 51 8.96 -2.23 15.88
C HIS A 51 9.59 -2.88 14.65
N LEU A 52 9.95 -4.16 14.77
CA LEU A 52 10.42 -4.92 13.60
C LEU A 52 9.35 -4.91 12.51
N GLU A 53 9.72 -4.50 11.29
CA GLU A 53 8.81 -4.47 10.13
C GLU A 53 8.05 -5.81 9.98
N ASN A 54 6.79 -5.74 9.52
CA ASN A 54 5.94 -6.92 9.26
C ASN A 54 5.71 -7.84 10.48
N SER A 55 6.10 -7.44 11.69
CA SER A 55 5.83 -8.18 12.92
C SER A 55 4.42 -7.94 13.44
N TYR A 56 3.94 -8.86 14.29
CA TYR A 56 2.67 -8.68 14.99
C TYR A 56 2.61 -7.37 15.78
N SER A 57 3.71 -7.00 16.46
CA SER A 57 3.76 -5.74 17.24
C SER A 57 3.73 -4.50 16.36
N ALA A 58 4.45 -4.47 15.22
CA ALA A 58 4.42 -3.34 14.30
C ALA A 58 3.02 -3.10 13.74
N LEU A 59 2.33 -4.16 13.34
CA LEU A 59 0.99 -4.07 12.75
C LEU A 59 -0.07 -3.74 13.80
N LEU A 60 0.06 -4.26 15.02
CA LEU A 60 -0.84 -3.91 16.12
C LEU A 60 -0.65 -2.45 16.56
N ALA A 61 0.59 -1.97 16.65
CA ALA A 61 0.88 -0.58 16.99
C ALA A 61 0.29 0.37 15.94
N ALA A 62 0.54 0.12 14.64
CA ALA A 62 -0.05 0.91 13.56
C ALA A 62 -1.59 0.85 13.54
N ASN A 63 -2.20 -0.25 13.98
CA ASN A 63 -3.65 -0.39 14.10
C ASN A 63 -4.22 0.48 15.24
N GLN A 64 -3.43 0.80 16.26
CA GLN A 64 -3.83 1.65 17.39
C GLN A 64 -3.50 3.13 17.16
N ASP A 65 -2.53 3.42 16.29
CA ASP A 65 -2.08 4.78 16.04
C ASP A 65 -3.11 5.59 15.23
N PRO A 66 -3.63 6.73 15.70
CA PRO A 66 -4.58 7.54 14.95
C PRO A 66 -4.03 8.19 13.66
N GLN A 67 -2.71 8.26 13.46
CA GLN A 67 -2.06 8.86 12.29
C GLN A 67 -2.29 8.04 11.01
N TYR A 68 -2.34 6.71 11.10
CA TYR A 68 -2.43 5.87 9.91
C TYR A 68 -3.89 5.58 9.52
N ALA A 69 -4.28 5.86 8.29
CA ALA A 69 -5.60 5.47 7.77
C ALA A 69 -5.67 3.98 7.38
N PHE A 70 -4.53 3.46 6.93
CA PHE A 70 -4.38 2.08 6.46
C PHE A 70 -3.02 1.53 6.87
N ILE A 71 -2.87 0.21 6.77
CA ILE A 71 -1.63 -0.50 7.06
C ILE A 71 -1.27 -1.31 5.83
N GLU A 72 -0.01 -1.25 5.46
CA GLU A 72 0.57 -2.11 4.44
C GLU A 72 1.39 -3.23 5.10
N PHE A 73 1.35 -4.41 4.52
CA PHE A 73 2.27 -5.49 4.86
C PHE A 73 2.46 -6.48 3.71
N ASP A 74 3.59 -7.18 3.75
CA ASP A 74 4.03 -8.11 2.72
C ASP A 74 3.64 -9.56 3.06
N VAL A 75 3.18 -10.34 2.09
CA VAL A 75 2.86 -11.77 2.29
C VAL A 75 3.55 -12.68 1.29
N GLN A 76 3.90 -13.89 1.75
CA GLN A 76 4.49 -14.96 0.94
C GLN A 76 4.18 -16.33 1.55
N TYR A 77 4.28 -17.39 0.74
CA TYR A 77 4.12 -18.78 1.21
C TYR A 77 5.41 -19.37 1.79
N THR A 78 5.25 -20.13 2.87
CA THR A 78 6.26 -21.07 3.36
C THR A 78 6.24 -22.36 2.55
N LYS A 79 7.27 -23.20 2.73
CA LYS A 79 7.37 -24.52 2.09
C LYS A 79 6.17 -25.44 2.38
N ASP A 80 5.60 -25.33 3.57
CA ASP A 80 4.44 -26.09 4.03
C ASP A 80 3.10 -25.37 3.80
N GLY A 81 3.08 -24.35 2.93
CA GLY A 81 1.85 -23.69 2.46
C GLY A 81 1.20 -22.75 3.48
N GLN A 82 1.92 -22.34 4.52
CA GLN A 82 1.45 -21.29 5.44
C GLN A 82 1.71 -19.91 4.83
N ILE A 83 0.78 -18.98 5.01
CA ILE A 83 0.98 -17.58 4.59
C ILE A 83 1.63 -16.82 5.75
N VAL A 84 2.83 -16.31 5.53
CA VAL A 84 3.58 -15.52 6.51
C VAL A 84 3.67 -14.06 6.09
N VAL A 85 3.83 -13.18 7.08
CA VAL A 85 3.96 -11.74 6.88
C VAL A 85 5.44 -11.37 6.94
N PHE A 86 6.02 -11.10 5.77
CA PHE A 86 7.46 -10.86 5.63
C PHE A 86 7.81 -10.29 4.25
N HIS A 87 8.78 -9.36 4.15
CA HIS A 87 9.15 -8.71 2.89
C HIS A 87 10.14 -9.51 2.03
N ASP A 88 11.29 -9.88 2.59
CA ASP A 88 12.39 -10.43 1.82
C ASP A 88 12.21 -11.93 1.54
N LYS A 89 12.80 -12.44 0.45
CA LYS A 89 12.87 -13.89 0.22
C LYS A 89 13.72 -14.63 1.26
N ARG A 90 14.62 -13.90 1.93
CA ARG A 90 15.64 -14.42 2.87
C ARG A 90 15.56 -13.71 4.21
N LEU A 91 15.85 -14.44 5.28
CA LEU A 91 15.94 -13.90 6.64
C LEU A 91 17.21 -13.08 6.91
N LEU A 92 18.08 -12.89 5.91
CA LEU A 92 19.45 -12.39 6.11
C LEU A 92 19.47 -10.95 6.64
N ARG A 93 18.66 -10.05 6.08
CA ARG A 93 18.68 -8.63 6.43
C ARG A 93 18.24 -8.39 7.88
N LEU A 94 17.18 -9.08 8.32
CA LEU A 94 16.56 -8.84 9.62
C LEU A 94 17.06 -9.76 10.74
N PHE A 95 17.45 -11.00 10.41
CA PHE A 95 17.81 -12.02 11.40
C PHE A 95 19.22 -12.59 11.21
N GLY A 96 19.96 -12.17 10.18
CA GLY A 96 21.30 -12.67 9.91
C GLY A 96 21.34 -14.15 9.50
N LYS A 97 20.21 -14.73 9.06
CA LYS A 97 20.11 -16.15 8.67
C LYS A 97 20.00 -16.30 7.15
N LEU A 98 20.65 -17.32 6.60
CA LEU A 98 20.59 -17.62 5.15
C LEU A 98 19.33 -18.38 4.72
N ALA A 99 18.47 -18.76 5.67
CA ALA A 99 17.20 -19.41 5.38
C ALA A 99 16.31 -18.51 4.49
N THR A 100 15.52 -19.16 3.64
CA THR A 100 14.58 -18.55 2.69
C THR A 100 13.16 -18.94 3.04
N ILE A 101 12.21 -18.02 2.87
CA ILE A 101 10.80 -18.25 3.24
C ILE A 101 10.22 -19.47 2.51
N ASN A 102 10.37 -19.54 1.19
CA ASN A 102 9.79 -20.60 0.36
C ASN A 102 10.45 -21.99 0.53
N ASN A 103 11.64 -22.09 1.13
CA ASN A 103 12.29 -23.39 1.40
C ASN A 103 12.24 -23.80 2.88
N SER A 104 11.56 -23.03 3.73
CA SER A 104 11.43 -23.32 5.15
C SER A 104 9.96 -23.52 5.52
N THR A 105 9.69 -24.47 6.40
CA THR A 105 8.38 -24.64 7.04
C THR A 105 8.14 -23.51 8.03
N TYR A 106 6.88 -23.24 8.37
CA TYR A 106 6.58 -22.21 9.37
C TYR A 106 7.25 -22.49 10.73
N ALA A 107 7.30 -23.75 11.16
CA ALA A 107 7.97 -24.13 12.41
C ALA A 107 9.48 -23.82 12.39
N GLU A 108 10.15 -24.07 11.27
CA GLU A 108 11.57 -23.72 11.10
C GLU A 108 11.79 -22.20 11.12
N LEU A 109 10.90 -21.43 10.49
CA LEU A 109 10.98 -19.97 10.49
C LEU A 109 10.76 -19.39 11.89
N ILE A 110 9.83 -19.94 12.67
CA ILE A 110 9.62 -19.54 14.07
C ILE A 110 10.87 -19.78 14.91
N MET A 111 11.51 -20.94 14.77
CA MET A 111 12.78 -21.21 15.47
C MET A 111 13.90 -20.28 15.00
N ALA A 112 13.98 -19.97 13.70
CA ALA A 112 15.04 -19.13 13.15
C ALA A 112 14.91 -17.64 13.48
N THR A 113 13.71 -17.19 13.84
CA THR A 113 13.36 -15.78 14.08
C THR A 113 12.99 -15.50 15.53
N ASP A 114 13.21 -16.44 16.45
CA ASP A 114 12.80 -16.34 17.85
C ASP A 114 11.31 -15.97 18.01
N GLY A 115 10.46 -16.54 17.14
CA GLY A 115 9.01 -16.32 17.14
C GLY A 115 8.53 -15.01 16.51
N GLN A 116 9.40 -14.22 15.89
CA GLN A 116 9.04 -12.90 15.37
C GLN A 116 8.24 -12.94 14.06
N ILE A 117 8.36 -14.00 13.26
CA ILE A 117 7.62 -14.11 11.99
C ILE A 117 6.13 -14.41 12.24
N ALA A 118 5.27 -13.49 11.83
CA ALA A 118 3.83 -13.63 11.99
C ALA A 118 3.21 -14.45 10.85
N ARG A 119 2.12 -15.17 11.13
CA ARG A 119 1.23 -15.67 10.08
C ARG A 119 0.21 -14.62 9.73
N TYR A 120 -0.18 -14.58 8.46
CA TYR A 120 -1.28 -13.74 7.99
C TYR A 120 -2.56 -13.93 8.82
N GLN A 121 -2.91 -15.18 9.16
CA GLN A 121 -4.11 -15.50 9.93
C GLN A 121 -4.13 -14.85 11.33
N ASP A 122 -2.97 -14.72 11.97
CA ASP A 122 -2.84 -14.10 13.30
C ASP A 122 -3.01 -12.56 13.19
N ILE A 123 -2.56 -11.97 12.08
CA ILE A 123 -2.69 -10.53 11.79
C ILE A 123 -4.11 -10.16 11.40
N ILE A 124 -4.69 -10.86 10.42
CA ILE A 124 -5.96 -10.44 9.82
C ILE A 124 -7.14 -10.55 10.78
N GLY A 125 -7.05 -11.44 11.77
CA GLY A 125 -8.01 -11.55 12.87
C GLY A 125 -7.93 -10.42 13.90
N THR A 126 -6.82 -9.66 13.91
CA THR A 126 -6.53 -8.64 14.93
C THR A 126 -6.68 -7.22 14.37
N VAL A 127 -6.18 -6.97 13.17
CA VAL A 127 -6.11 -5.63 12.57
C VAL A 127 -7.44 -5.26 11.92
N ASN A 128 -8.02 -4.12 12.31
CA ASN A 128 -9.33 -3.66 11.82
C ASN A 128 -9.25 -2.48 10.84
N LYS A 129 -8.07 -1.88 10.66
CA LYS A 129 -7.86 -0.83 9.66
C LYS A 129 -7.99 -1.36 8.23
N LYS A 130 -8.11 -0.42 7.30
CA LYS A 130 -7.94 -0.66 5.87
C LYS A 130 -6.53 -1.20 5.60
N LEU A 131 -6.41 -2.09 4.64
CA LEU A 131 -5.19 -2.82 4.35
C LEU A 131 -4.74 -2.61 2.91
N ASN A 132 -3.44 -2.47 2.73
CA ASN A 132 -2.76 -2.86 1.51
C ASN A 132 -2.00 -4.15 1.78
N ILE A 133 -2.16 -5.18 0.95
CA ILE A 133 -1.43 -6.43 1.12
C ILE A 133 -0.58 -6.65 -0.13
N GLU A 134 0.75 -6.60 0.03
CA GLU A 134 1.66 -6.86 -1.09
C GLU A 134 1.87 -8.37 -1.27
N ILE A 135 1.54 -8.89 -2.46
CA ILE A 135 1.89 -10.25 -2.87
C ILE A 135 3.35 -10.27 -3.32
N LYS A 136 4.22 -10.88 -2.50
CA LYS A 136 5.66 -10.99 -2.79
C LYS A 136 5.96 -12.10 -3.77
N SER A 137 6.33 -11.71 -4.97
CA SER A 137 6.69 -12.67 -6.00
C SER A 137 7.93 -13.49 -5.63
N GLN A 138 7.76 -14.80 -5.51
CA GLN A 138 8.90 -15.72 -5.37
C GLN A 138 9.54 -16.09 -6.72
N GLY A 139 8.98 -15.62 -7.84
CA GLY A 139 9.37 -16.02 -9.19
C GLY A 139 8.57 -17.22 -9.70
N ASP A 140 7.46 -17.56 -9.03
CA ASP A 140 6.49 -18.56 -9.44
C ASP A 140 5.12 -17.88 -9.53
N ASN A 141 4.70 -17.56 -10.77
CA ASN A 141 3.46 -16.82 -11.00
C ASN A 141 2.21 -17.61 -10.58
N GLU A 142 2.24 -18.95 -10.67
CA GLU A 142 1.09 -19.77 -10.26
C GLU A 142 0.94 -19.76 -8.73
N GLU A 143 2.06 -19.81 -8.00
CA GLU A 143 2.05 -19.66 -6.54
C GLU A 143 1.59 -18.26 -6.11
N ASP A 144 2.08 -17.21 -6.78
CA ASP A 144 1.72 -15.83 -6.47
C ASP A 144 0.21 -15.57 -6.71
N CYS A 145 -0.37 -16.08 -7.80
CA CYS A 145 -1.80 -16.00 -8.07
C CYS A 145 -2.62 -16.78 -7.03
N ARG A 146 -2.19 -17.99 -6.65
CA ARG A 146 -2.85 -18.77 -5.57
C ARG A 146 -2.80 -18.06 -4.23
N LEU A 147 -1.72 -17.34 -3.94
CA LEU A 147 -1.59 -16.54 -2.72
C LEU A 147 -2.60 -15.40 -2.71
N ALA A 148 -2.73 -14.67 -3.82
CA ALA A 148 -3.73 -13.63 -3.99
C ALA A 148 -5.15 -14.19 -3.80
N ASP A 149 -5.48 -15.30 -4.45
CA ASP A 149 -6.78 -15.97 -4.31
C ASP A 149 -7.10 -16.33 -2.86
N ALA A 150 -6.14 -16.94 -2.15
CA ALA A 150 -6.33 -17.36 -0.76
C ALA A 150 -6.61 -16.17 0.16
N ILE A 151 -5.93 -15.04 -0.05
CA ILE A 151 -6.13 -13.81 0.73
C ILE A 151 -7.49 -13.18 0.40
N ILE A 152 -7.82 -13.02 -0.88
CA ILE A 152 -9.09 -12.42 -1.30
C ILE A 152 -10.27 -13.24 -0.77
N GLN A 153 -10.20 -14.57 -0.88
CA GLN A 153 -11.26 -15.46 -0.38
C GLN A 153 -11.42 -15.36 1.14
N ASP A 154 -10.32 -15.34 1.91
CA ASP A 154 -10.36 -15.18 3.37
C ASP A 154 -10.98 -13.82 3.77
N ILE A 155 -10.60 -12.74 3.08
CA ILE A 155 -11.15 -11.39 3.33
C ILE A 155 -12.64 -11.32 2.99
N GLN A 156 -13.06 -11.89 1.86
CA GLN A 156 -14.47 -11.98 1.47
C GLN A 156 -15.28 -12.80 2.47
N ALA A 157 -14.75 -13.92 2.95
CA ALA A 157 -15.40 -14.73 3.98
C ALA A 157 -15.57 -13.96 5.31
N ARG A 158 -14.72 -12.97 5.58
CA ARG A 158 -14.81 -12.05 6.73
C ARG A 158 -15.72 -10.84 6.48
N GLY A 159 -16.22 -10.64 5.25
CA GLY A 159 -17.01 -9.46 4.88
C GLY A 159 -16.21 -8.15 4.90
N ARG A 160 -14.90 -8.22 4.63
CA ARG A 160 -13.96 -7.08 4.67
C ARG A 160 -13.41 -6.72 3.29
N GLU A 161 -14.06 -7.16 2.22
CA GLU A 161 -13.61 -6.97 0.84
C GLU A 161 -13.48 -5.49 0.44
N LYS A 162 -14.22 -4.60 1.11
CA LYS A 162 -14.15 -3.14 0.88
C LYS A 162 -13.00 -2.44 1.61
N ASP A 163 -12.34 -3.15 2.53
CA ASP A 163 -11.25 -2.63 3.35
C ASP A 163 -9.88 -3.02 2.81
N ILE A 164 -9.81 -3.78 1.70
CA ILE A 164 -8.55 -4.24 1.14
C ILE A 164 -8.22 -3.59 -0.19
N MET A 165 -6.93 -3.41 -0.42
CA MET A 165 -6.31 -3.31 -1.72
C MET A 165 -5.13 -4.28 -1.76
N ILE A 166 -4.79 -4.74 -2.96
CA ILE A 166 -3.67 -5.66 -3.16
C ILE A 166 -2.63 -5.00 -4.05
N SER A 167 -1.36 -5.14 -3.72
CA SER A 167 -0.26 -4.65 -4.55
C SER A 167 0.72 -5.76 -4.91
N SER A 168 1.49 -5.55 -5.98
CA SER A 168 2.60 -6.43 -6.34
C SER A 168 3.56 -5.71 -7.29
N ILE A 169 4.81 -6.18 -7.30
CA ILE A 169 5.76 -5.88 -8.37
C ILE A 169 5.45 -6.68 -9.65
N SER A 170 4.70 -7.79 -9.56
CA SER A 170 4.41 -8.66 -10.70
C SER A 170 3.17 -8.16 -11.44
N SER A 171 3.36 -7.66 -12.67
CA SER A 171 2.24 -7.22 -13.51
C SER A 171 1.32 -8.36 -13.94
N ASP A 172 1.83 -9.59 -13.98
CA ASP A 172 1.02 -10.77 -14.28
C ASP A 172 0.03 -11.07 -13.14
N VAL A 173 0.47 -10.95 -11.89
CA VAL A 173 -0.40 -11.10 -10.70
C VAL A 173 -1.46 -10.00 -10.67
N ILE A 174 -1.06 -8.76 -10.96
CA ILE A 174 -2.01 -7.63 -10.99
C ILE A 174 -3.06 -7.82 -12.07
N ARG A 175 -2.66 -8.19 -13.28
CA ARG A 175 -3.60 -8.46 -14.38
C ARG A 175 -4.53 -9.63 -14.03
N TYR A 176 -3.98 -10.70 -13.44
CA TYR A 176 -4.75 -11.84 -13.00
C TYR A 176 -5.84 -11.44 -12.00
N ILE A 177 -5.50 -10.68 -10.95
CA ILE A 177 -6.47 -10.23 -9.94
C ILE A 177 -7.51 -9.30 -10.57
N HIS A 178 -7.11 -8.39 -11.46
CA HIS A 178 -8.04 -7.52 -12.17
C HIS A 178 -9.08 -8.32 -12.97
N GLU A 179 -8.67 -9.40 -13.64
CA GLU A 179 -9.54 -10.25 -14.45
C GLU A 179 -10.45 -11.16 -13.59
N THR A 180 -9.94 -11.67 -12.47
CA THR A 180 -10.62 -12.70 -11.65
C THR A 180 -11.39 -12.13 -10.45
N HIS A 181 -10.93 -11.01 -9.90
CA HIS A 181 -11.50 -10.32 -8.72
C HIS A 181 -11.61 -8.81 -8.95
N PRO A 182 -12.36 -8.35 -9.97
CA PRO A 182 -12.40 -6.94 -10.40
C PRO A 182 -12.93 -5.94 -9.35
N SER A 183 -13.51 -6.42 -8.25
CA SER A 183 -13.95 -5.57 -7.14
C SER A 183 -12.82 -5.20 -6.17
N VAL A 184 -11.66 -5.88 -6.25
CA VAL A 184 -10.51 -5.65 -5.37
C VAL A 184 -9.57 -4.67 -6.09
N PRO A 185 -9.31 -3.48 -5.54
CA PRO A 185 -8.36 -2.55 -6.13
C PRO A 185 -6.95 -3.13 -6.16
N THR A 186 -6.26 -2.96 -7.28
CA THR A 186 -4.92 -3.51 -7.50
C THR A 186 -3.87 -2.43 -7.77
N GLY A 187 -2.66 -2.65 -7.23
CA GLY A 187 -1.57 -1.68 -7.25
C GLY A 187 -0.31 -2.23 -7.88
N GLN A 188 0.20 -1.55 -8.90
CA GLN A 188 1.49 -1.91 -9.49
C GLN A 188 2.61 -1.12 -8.81
N ILE A 189 3.62 -1.84 -8.33
CA ILE A 189 4.77 -1.27 -7.60
C ILE A 189 5.93 -1.02 -8.56
N TYR A 190 6.53 0.17 -8.44
CA TYR A 190 7.80 0.54 -9.04
C TYR A 190 8.69 1.19 -7.98
N TRP A 191 10.00 0.92 -8.05
CA TRP A 191 10.96 1.53 -7.15
C TRP A 191 11.41 2.89 -7.67
N LEU A 192 12.53 2.92 -8.39
CA LEU A 192 13.06 4.08 -9.09
C LEU A 192 12.90 3.85 -10.59
N THR A 193 12.57 4.91 -11.31
CA THR A 193 12.34 4.88 -12.75
C THR A 193 13.25 5.88 -13.44
N SER A 194 13.41 5.79 -14.76
CA SER A 194 14.17 6.78 -15.50
C SER A 194 13.58 8.20 -15.35
N SER A 195 12.25 8.29 -15.19
CA SER A 195 11.56 9.56 -14.95
C SER A 195 11.78 10.12 -13.54
N THR A 196 12.34 9.35 -12.59
CA THR A 196 12.79 9.90 -11.30
C THR A 196 13.92 10.91 -11.48
N TYR A 197 14.85 10.63 -12.40
CA TYR A 197 16.10 11.39 -12.58
C TYR A 197 16.06 12.36 -13.77
N LEU A 198 15.33 11.98 -14.82
CA LEU A 198 15.18 12.76 -16.05
C LEU A 198 13.71 13.10 -16.25
N HIS A 199 13.32 14.33 -15.93
CA HIS A 199 11.92 14.78 -15.89
C HIS A 199 11.38 15.14 -17.28
N PHE A 200 11.63 14.28 -18.27
CA PHE A 200 11.08 14.43 -19.61
C PHE A 200 9.70 13.76 -19.69
N ASP A 201 8.70 14.46 -20.24
CA ASP A 201 7.35 13.92 -20.49
C ASP A 201 7.35 12.54 -21.13
N LEU A 202 8.28 12.29 -22.05
CA LEU A 202 8.41 10.99 -22.73
C LEU A 202 8.66 9.85 -21.74
N LEU A 203 9.49 10.07 -20.72
CA LEU A 203 9.80 9.05 -19.72
C LEU A 203 8.64 8.83 -18.76
N THR A 204 7.91 9.88 -18.39
CA THR A 204 6.69 9.77 -17.59
C THR A 204 5.57 9.06 -18.36
N LYS A 205 5.39 9.39 -19.65
CA LYS A 205 4.44 8.70 -20.54
C LYS A 205 4.79 7.22 -20.70
N ARG A 206 6.08 6.89 -20.77
CA ARG A 206 6.53 5.50 -20.82
C ARG A 206 6.19 4.75 -19.52
N LEU A 207 6.45 5.36 -18.36
CA LEU A 207 6.03 4.80 -17.07
C LEU A 207 4.53 4.52 -17.05
N TYR A 208 3.70 5.48 -17.48
CA TYR A 208 2.26 5.28 -17.52
C TYR A 208 1.79 4.27 -18.57
N HIS A 209 2.51 4.14 -19.68
CA HIS A 209 2.23 3.10 -20.65
C HIS A 209 2.45 1.70 -20.04
N GLU A 210 3.61 1.46 -19.44
CA GLU A 210 3.94 0.21 -18.75
C GLU A 210 2.97 -0.07 -17.59
N PHE A 211 2.61 0.97 -16.82
CA PHE A 211 1.60 0.88 -15.76
C PHE A 211 0.23 0.46 -16.29
N ASN A 212 -0.24 1.06 -17.39
CA ASN A 212 -1.54 0.74 -17.96
C ASN A 212 -1.62 -0.69 -18.52
N GLU A 213 -0.49 -1.29 -18.94
CA GLU A 213 -0.46 -2.70 -19.36
C GLU A 213 -0.79 -3.68 -18.23
N SER A 214 -0.63 -3.28 -16.97
CA SER A 214 -1.02 -4.10 -15.81
C SER A 214 -2.52 -4.06 -15.50
N ASN A 215 -3.25 -3.06 -16.02
CA ASN A 215 -4.62 -2.70 -15.62
C ASN A 215 -4.80 -2.31 -14.14
N ALA A 216 -3.71 -2.08 -13.40
CA ALA A 216 -3.75 -1.63 -12.00
C ALA A 216 -4.57 -0.35 -11.80
N ASP A 217 -5.24 -0.23 -10.67
CA ASP A 217 -6.01 0.95 -10.26
C ASP A 217 -5.12 2.05 -9.67
N TYR A 218 -3.99 1.67 -9.09
CA TYR A 218 -3.05 2.61 -8.50
C TYR A 218 -1.59 2.27 -8.73
N LEU A 219 -0.78 3.32 -8.82
CA LEU A 219 0.64 3.28 -9.03
C LEU A 219 1.35 3.51 -7.70
N MET A 220 2.21 2.58 -7.28
CA MET A 220 3.04 2.71 -6.07
C MET A 220 4.48 3.05 -6.44
N LEU A 221 5.00 4.16 -5.92
CA LEU A 221 6.33 4.68 -6.21
C LEU A 221 7.11 4.96 -4.93
N HIS A 222 8.43 4.77 -4.97
CA HIS A 222 9.26 5.27 -3.87
C HIS A 222 9.21 6.81 -3.81
N VAL A 223 9.23 7.41 -2.61
CA VAL A 223 9.20 8.88 -2.37
C VAL A 223 10.23 9.68 -3.18
N ALA A 224 11.33 9.05 -3.59
CA ALA A 224 12.31 9.68 -4.50
C ALA A 224 11.68 10.18 -5.83
N ASN A 225 10.57 9.58 -6.28
CA ASN A 225 9.82 9.97 -7.47
C ASN A 225 9.06 11.30 -7.31
N LEU A 226 8.92 11.81 -6.09
CA LEU A 226 8.41 13.17 -5.83
C LEU A 226 9.25 14.24 -6.55
N ARG A 227 10.49 13.92 -6.96
CA ARG A 227 11.32 14.76 -7.83
C ARG A 227 10.66 15.07 -9.17
N ASN A 228 9.79 14.20 -9.67
CA ASN A 228 9.05 14.34 -10.92
C ASN A 228 7.53 14.56 -10.69
N ILE A 229 7.13 15.04 -9.51
CA ILE A 229 5.70 15.12 -9.13
C ILE A 229 4.84 15.93 -10.11
N GLU A 230 5.35 17.04 -10.65
CA GLU A 230 4.62 17.85 -11.63
C GLU A 230 4.29 17.04 -12.88
N GLY A 231 5.26 16.32 -13.43
CA GLY A 231 5.06 15.47 -14.60
C GLY A 231 4.16 14.27 -14.30
N LEU A 232 4.30 13.68 -13.11
CA LEU A 232 3.44 12.58 -12.66
C LEU A 232 1.97 13.04 -12.60
N LEU A 233 1.67 14.14 -11.92
CA LEU A 233 0.29 14.62 -11.80
C LEU A 233 -0.26 15.11 -13.14
N ALA A 234 0.50 15.89 -13.90
CA ALA A 234 0.04 16.43 -15.19
C ALA A 234 -0.27 15.36 -16.25
N LEU A 235 0.36 14.19 -16.14
CA LEU A 235 0.20 13.08 -17.09
C LEU A 235 -0.52 11.87 -16.49
N LYS A 236 -1.01 11.98 -15.24
CA LYS A 236 -1.70 10.88 -14.53
C LYS A 236 -2.92 10.44 -15.35
N PRO A 237 -3.06 9.14 -15.67
CA PRO A 237 -4.25 8.65 -16.34
C PRO A 237 -5.51 8.87 -15.48
N GLU A 238 -6.63 9.16 -16.12
CA GLU A 238 -7.90 9.39 -15.44
C GLU A 238 -8.31 8.18 -14.60
N GLY A 239 -8.80 8.44 -13.38
CA GLY A 239 -9.27 7.40 -12.45
C GLY A 239 -8.17 6.54 -11.83
N LYS A 240 -6.88 6.88 -12.04
CA LYS A 240 -5.74 6.19 -11.43
C LYS A 240 -5.18 6.99 -10.27
N THR A 241 -4.81 6.29 -9.20
CA THR A 241 -4.26 6.89 -7.97
C THR A 241 -2.75 6.71 -7.88
N ILE A 242 -2.05 7.65 -7.24
CA ILE A 242 -0.61 7.55 -6.96
C ILE A 242 -0.42 7.40 -5.45
N ILE A 243 0.38 6.40 -5.06
CA ILE A 243 0.82 6.19 -3.69
C ILE A 243 2.34 6.26 -3.65
N PHE A 244 2.88 7.04 -2.72
CA PHE A 244 4.31 7.03 -2.41
C PHE A 244 4.60 6.17 -1.18
N TRP A 245 5.74 5.49 -1.17
CA TRP A 245 6.24 4.73 -0.01
C TRP A 245 7.70 5.10 0.26
N ASP A 246 8.12 5.05 1.52
CA ASP A 246 9.51 5.29 1.95
C ASP A 246 10.12 4.03 2.59
N PHE A 247 11.38 4.12 3.01
CA PHE A 247 12.06 3.04 3.75
C PHE A 247 11.83 3.10 5.26
N GLU A 248 11.11 4.12 5.73
CA GLU A 248 10.64 4.23 7.09
C GLU A 248 9.27 3.54 7.18
N ASP A 249 8.33 4.10 7.91
CA ASP A 249 7.01 3.53 8.12
C ASP A 249 5.87 4.29 7.43
N HIS A 250 6.14 5.20 6.48
CA HIS A 250 5.09 5.97 5.87
C HIS A 250 4.77 5.59 4.42
N MET A 251 3.48 5.66 4.12
CA MET A 251 2.94 5.69 2.78
C MET A 251 2.02 6.89 2.60
N TYR A 252 1.99 7.45 1.40
CA TYR A 252 1.25 8.66 1.08
C TYR A 252 0.40 8.44 -0.17
N LEU A 253 -0.89 8.20 0.01
CA LEU A 253 -1.86 8.16 -1.09
C LEU A 253 -2.27 9.59 -1.43
N VAL A 254 -1.86 10.07 -2.61
CA VAL A 254 -2.15 11.42 -3.09
C VAL A 254 -3.59 11.51 -3.57
N ARG A 255 -4.35 12.49 -3.07
CA ARG A 255 -5.73 12.73 -3.45
C ARG A 255 -5.82 13.97 -4.33
N GLU A 256 -5.69 13.79 -5.64
CA GLU A 256 -5.90 14.89 -6.57
C GLU A 256 -7.39 15.22 -6.68
N ASP A 257 -8.23 14.18 -6.76
CA ASP A 257 -9.67 14.34 -6.88
C ASP A 257 -10.46 13.33 -6.04
N TYR A 258 -11.79 13.41 -6.16
CA TYR A 258 -12.71 12.54 -5.44
C TYR A 258 -12.52 11.05 -5.76
N HIS A 259 -12.15 10.72 -6.99
CA HIS A 259 -12.01 9.36 -7.51
C HIS A 259 -10.72 8.67 -7.10
N ASP A 260 -9.76 9.38 -6.49
CA ASP A 260 -8.53 8.80 -5.93
C ASP A 260 -8.77 7.98 -4.65
N ARG A 261 -9.87 7.20 -4.61
CA ARG A 261 -10.29 6.36 -3.49
C ARG A 261 -10.26 4.90 -3.89
N LEU A 262 -9.37 4.18 -3.25
CA LEU A 262 -9.23 2.75 -3.46
C LEU A 262 -10.19 1.95 -2.58
N TRP A 263 -10.48 2.42 -1.36
CA TRP A 263 -11.44 1.76 -0.49
C TRP A 263 -12.84 2.34 -0.59
N GLY A 264 -13.84 1.46 -0.53
CA GLY A 264 -15.25 1.85 -0.53
C GLY A 264 -15.60 2.79 0.63
N THR A 265 -16.59 3.66 0.40
CA THR A 265 -17.25 4.42 1.47
C THR A 265 -18.75 4.14 1.44
N SER A 266 -19.44 4.39 2.55
CA SER A 266 -20.91 4.36 2.57
C SER A 266 -21.48 5.47 1.70
N VAL A 267 -22.69 5.31 1.16
CA VAL A 267 -23.38 6.31 0.31
C VAL A 267 -23.43 7.71 0.95
N ILE A 268 -23.57 7.77 2.28
CA ILE A 268 -23.57 9.02 3.03
C ILE A 268 -22.16 9.62 3.09
N GLY A 269 -21.13 8.81 3.35
CA GLY A 269 -19.74 9.26 3.29
C GLY A 269 -19.31 9.73 1.89
N ASP A 270 -19.82 9.08 0.85
CA ASP A 270 -19.59 9.39 -0.56
C ASP A 270 -20.11 10.80 -0.92
N LEU A 271 -21.37 11.08 -0.58
CA LEU A 271 -22.00 12.38 -0.82
C LEU A 271 -21.29 13.51 -0.05
N TRP A 272 -20.89 13.25 1.20
CA TRP A 272 -20.24 14.28 2.03
C TRP A 272 -18.85 14.63 1.57
N GLN A 273 -18.04 13.63 1.21
CA GLN A 273 -16.69 13.93 0.78
C GLN A 273 -16.67 14.53 -0.64
N LYS A 274 -17.65 14.24 -1.52
CA LYS A 274 -17.84 15.00 -2.78
C LYS A 274 -18.03 16.49 -2.53
N ILE A 275 -18.67 16.86 -1.41
CA ILE A 275 -18.83 18.27 -1.02
C ILE A 275 -17.49 18.85 -0.57
N VAL A 276 -16.72 18.14 0.28
CA VAL A 276 -15.42 18.60 0.77
C VAL A 276 -14.43 18.87 -0.38
N TYR A 277 -14.29 17.95 -1.33
CA TYR A 277 -13.43 18.13 -2.52
C TYR A 277 -13.87 19.25 -3.46
N ARG A 278 -15.08 19.79 -3.31
CA ARG A 278 -15.56 20.91 -4.12
C ARG A 278 -15.20 22.28 -3.49
N PHE A 279 -14.73 22.29 -2.25
CA PHE A 279 -14.46 23.49 -1.46
C PHE A 279 -13.03 23.56 -0.90
N ILE A 280 -12.20 22.53 -1.13
CA ILE A 280 -10.74 22.54 -1.00
C ILE A 280 -10.18 22.75 -2.40
#